data_AF-A0A2U2D345-F1
#
_entry.id   AF-A0A2U2D345-F1
#
_cell.length_a   1.000
_cell.length_b   1.000
_cell.length_c   1.000
_cell.angle_alpha   90.00
_cell.angle_beta   90.00
_cell.angle_gamma   90.00
#
_symmetry.space_group_name_H-M   'P 1'
#
loop_
_entity.id
_entity.type
_entity.pdbx_description
1 polymer ?
#
loop_
_entity_poly.entity_id
_entity_poly.type
_entity_poly.pdbx_seq_one_letter_code
_entity_poly.pdbx_strand_id
1 'polypeptide(L)'
;MPLRTDFFSRTTPDASTVLAGFNFPDIDLSDSIRQEWKEVFFDSIITEYDARRLYWYLEGKYPDVFSSLVDVLNPWLRDEIDHAHGFAIIYSSYAKIPFDEVLLSAELRKPDFSIIESIAADPLMLLVTLAYDEIITTHVYHRSIEIYDAFDSQQLSEWIRKAKKDEVTHFFSFVQKAREMFPERLHEIPRILDDIFKVDFEKESYTGTFVLDHNAPDFPITKEEIKTMIIPAIIKKFRD
;
A
#
# COMPACT_ATOMS: atom_id res chain seq x y z
N MET A 1 0.87 35.78 9.16
CA MET A 1 1.06 34.48 9.81
C MET A 1 1.99 33.67 8.92
N PRO A 2 3.15 33.19 9.40
CA PRO A 2 4.01 32.36 8.58
C PRO A 2 3.37 30.99 8.41
N LEU A 3 3.28 30.52 7.16
CA LEU A 3 2.96 29.14 6.84
C LEU A 3 4.02 28.26 7.49
N ARG A 4 3.61 27.44 8.47
CA ARG A 4 4.44 26.34 8.98
C ARG A 4 4.59 25.32 7.86
N THR A 5 5.65 25.45 7.07
CA THR A 5 6.15 24.37 6.21
C THR A 5 7.06 23.47 7.05
N ASP A 6 6.50 22.83 8.09
CA ASP A 6 7.16 21.67 8.67
C ASP A 6 6.73 20.47 7.83
N PHE A 7 7.36 20.31 6.67
CA PHE A 7 7.43 19.00 6.04
C PHE A 7 8.19 18.12 7.03
N PHE A 8 7.50 17.20 7.69
CA PHE A 8 8.14 16.19 8.53
C PHE A 8 9.33 15.60 7.76
N SER A 9 10.54 15.81 8.29
CA SER A 9 11.73 15.18 7.73
C SER A 9 11.54 13.68 7.81
N ARG A 10 11.57 12.98 6.67
CA ARG A 10 11.54 11.51 6.66
C ARG A 10 12.62 11.00 7.61
N THR A 11 12.26 10.02 8.44
CA THR A 11 13.23 9.35 9.31
C THR A 11 13.98 8.22 8.59
N THR A 12 13.53 7.90 7.37
CA THR A 12 14.02 6.82 6.51
C THR A 12 14.51 7.39 5.17
N PRO A 13 15.61 6.86 4.60
CA PRO A 13 16.06 7.25 3.27
C PRO A 13 15.08 6.80 2.17
N ASP A 14 15.04 7.56 1.07
CA ASP A 14 14.24 7.27 -0.12
C ASP A 14 14.80 6.04 -0.88
N ALA A 15 13.97 5.41 -1.71
CA ALA A 15 14.35 4.28 -2.57
C ALA A 15 15.62 4.54 -3.38
N SER A 16 15.73 5.74 -3.96
CA SER A 16 16.91 6.18 -4.72
C SER A 16 18.21 6.18 -3.92
N THR A 17 18.12 6.25 -2.59
CA THR A 17 19.28 6.16 -1.68
C THR A 17 19.55 4.71 -1.28
N VAL A 18 18.53 3.96 -0.87
CA VAL A 18 18.67 2.56 -0.43
C VAL A 18 19.11 1.64 -1.58
N LEU A 19 18.54 1.84 -2.76
CA LEU A 19 18.75 1.03 -3.96
C LEU A 19 19.72 1.71 -4.95
N ALA A 20 20.58 2.62 -4.48
CA ALA A 20 21.56 3.28 -5.32
C ALA A 20 22.50 2.24 -5.98
N GLY A 21 22.51 2.21 -7.31
CA GLY A 21 23.33 1.26 -8.08
C GLY A 21 22.90 -0.20 -7.92
N PHE A 22 21.65 -0.45 -7.48
CA PHE A 22 21.14 -1.80 -7.23
C PHE A 22 21.26 -2.69 -8.46
N ASN A 23 21.80 -3.89 -8.23
CA ASN A 23 21.76 -4.99 -9.18
C ASN A 23 21.21 -6.20 -8.45
N PHE A 24 20.20 -6.83 -9.05
CA PHE A 24 19.62 -8.04 -8.49
C PHE A 24 20.68 -9.15 -8.50
N PRO A 25 20.91 -9.85 -7.37
CA PRO A 25 21.91 -10.91 -7.30
C PRO A 25 21.67 -12.00 -8.35
N ASP A 26 22.75 -12.59 -8.85
CA ASP A 26 22.66 -13.73 -9.75
C ASP A 26 22.28 -14.98 -8.94
N ILE A 27 21.01 -15.34 -9.00
CA ILE A 27 20.42 -16.45 -8.26
C ILE A 27 20.00 -17.57 -9.22
N ASP A 28 20.35 -18.79 -8.83
CA ASP A 28 19.94 -20.00 -9.54
C ASP A 28 18.51 -20.38 -9.15
N LEU A 29 17.56 -19.94 -9.97
CA LEU A 29 16.14 -20.27 -9.86
C LEU A 29 15.71 -21.03 -11.10
N SER A 30 14.81 -22.00 -10.93
CA SER A 30 14.11 -22.62 -12.05
C SER A 30 13.29 -21.59 -12.82
N ASP A 31 13.02 -21.85 -14.10
CA ASP A 31 12.23 -20.94 -14.93
C ASP A 31 10.82 -20.66 -14.36
N SER A 32 10.21 -21.66 -13.72
CA SER A 32 8.89 -21.51 -13.09
C SER A 32 8.93 -20.54 -11.91
N ILE A 33 9.90 -20.69 -11.01
CA ILE A 33 10.06 -19.82 -9.84
C ILE A 33 10.46 -18.41 -10.30
N ARG A 34 11.29 -18.32 -11.34
CA ARG A 34 11.68 -17.03 -11.92
C ARG A 34 10.48 -16.27 -12.48
N GLN A 35 9.55 -16.97 -13.13
CA GLN A 35 8.34 -16.37 -13.67
C GLN A 35 7.39 -15.93 -12.56
N GLU A 36 7.20 -16.75 -11.53
CA GLU A 36 6.39 -16.40 -10.35
C GLU A 36 6.89 -15.12 -9.66
N TRP A 37 8.19 -15.01 -9.40
CA TRP A 37 8.78 -13.80 -8.82
C TRP A 37 8.71 -12.58 -9.72
N LYS A 38 8.75 -12.78 -11.03
CA LYS A 38 8.52 -11.69 -11.98
C LYS A 38 7.11 -11.15 -11.84
N GLU A 39 6.11 -12.01 -11.67
CA GLU A 39 4.73 -11.59 -11.44
C GLU A 39 4.60 -10.88 -10.09
N VAL A 40 5.12 -11.46 -9.01
CA VAL A 40 5.11 -10.87 -7.66
C VAL A 40 5.73 -9.46 -7.64
N PHE A 41 6.92 -9.28 -8.23
CA PHE A 41 7.57 -7.97 -8.27
C PHE A 41 6.82 -6.97 -9.15
N PHE A 42 6.20 -7.42 -10.24
CA PHE A 42 5.40 -6.53 -11.06
C PHE A 42 4.12 -6.10 -10.35
N ASP A 43 3.48 -7.03 -9.62
CA ASP A 43 2.30 -6.76 -8.81
C ASP A 43 2.62 -5.75 -7.69
N SER A 44 3.78 -5.87 -7.03
CA SER A 44 4.25 -4.87 -6.07
C SER A 44 4.46 -3.49 -6.71
N ILE A 45 4.81 -3.38 -7.99
CA ILE A 45 4.89 -2.07 -8.65
C ILE A 45 3.49 -1.50 -8.83
N ILE A 46 2.59 -2.27 -9.44
CA ILE A 46 1.29 -1.74 -9.87
C ILE A 46 0.41 -1.40 -8.67
N THR A 47 0.44 -2.19 -7.59
CA THR A 47 -0.34 -1.90 -6.39
C THR A 47 0.10 -0.57 -5.79
N GLU A 48 1.40 -0.37 -5.54
CA GLU A 48 1.92 0.89 -4.97
C GLU A 48 1.74 2.07 -5.94
N TYR A 49 1.92 1.83 -7.24
CA TYR A 49 1.71 2.86 -8.26
C TYR A 49 0.27 3.35 -8.27
N ASP A 50 -0.70 2.47 -8.02
CA ASP A 50 -2.12 2.80 -8.07
C ASP A 50 -2.57 3.75 -6.94
N ALA A 51 -1.74 3.94 -5.89
CA ALA A 51 -1.95 4.95 -4.85
C ALA A 51 -2.13 6.36 -5.43
N ARG A 52 -1.33 6.73 -6.44
CA ARG A 52 -1.44 8.03 -7.11
C ARG A 52 -2.76 8.21 -7.83
N ARG A 53 -3.30 7.11 -8.38
CA ARG A 53 -4.57 7.14 -9.12
C ARG A 53 -5.71 7.34 -8.15
N LEU A 54 -5.69 6.62 -7.03
CA LEU A 54 -6.64 6.83 -5.94
C LEU A 54 -6.57 8.27 -5.43
N TYR A 55 -5.38 8.79 -5.18
CA TYR A 55 -5.18 10.16 -4.70
C TYR A 55 -5.82 11.20 -5.63
N TRP A 56 -5.52 11.16 -6.93
CA TRP A 56 -6.09 12.14 -7.88
C TRP A 56 -7.58 11.91 -8.14
N TYR A 57 -8.05 10.67 -8.05
CA TYR A 57 -9.47 10.38 -8.10
C TYR A 57 -10.21 11.05 -6.92
N LEU A 58 -9.69 10.91 -5.70
CA LEU A 58 -10.23 11.56 -4.51
C LEU A 58 -10.18 13.08 -4.62
N GLU A 59 -9.06 13.66 -5.05
CA GLU A 59 -8.91 15.11 -5.24
C GLU A 59 -9.93 15.66 -6.24
N GLY A 60 -10.10 14.99 -7.38
CA GLY A 60 -10.98 15.45 -8.46
C GLY A 60 -12.47 15.21 -8.18
N LYS A 61 -12.83 14.09 -7.55
CA LYS A 61 -14.23 13.66 -7.39
C LYS A 61 -14.82 14.01 -6.01
N TYR A 62 -13.99 14.06 -4.98
CA TYR A 62 -14.38 14.29 -3.58
C TYR A 62 -13.54 15.42 -2.93
N PRO A 63 -13.51 16.63 -3.51
CA PRO A 63 -12.58 17.69 -3.09
C PRO A 63 -12.75 18.10 -1.62
N ASP A 64 -13.98 18.11 -1.10
CA ASP A 64 -14.24 18.44 0.31
C ASP A 64 -13.67 17.38 1.25
N VAL A 65 -13.90 16.09 0.95
CA VAL A 65 -13.33 14.96 1.69
C VAL A 65 -11.82 15.01 1.63
N PHE A 66 -11.26 15.12 0.42
CA PHE A 66 -9.83 15.18 0.18
C PHE A 66 -9.14 16.31 0.95
N SER A 67 -9.70 17.52 0.90
CA SER A 67 -9.14 18.68 1.60
C SER A 67 -9.05 18.49 3.12
N SER A 68 -9.97 17.72 3.69
CA SER A 68 -9.99 17.42 5.13
C SER A 68 -8.96 16.37 5.57
N LEU A 69 -8.40 15.63 4.61
CA LEU A 69 -7.49 14.49 4.82
C LEU A 69 -6.07 14.74 4.25
N VAL A 70 -5.82 15.90 3.65
CA VAL A 70 -4.57 16.20 2.92
C VAL A 70 -3.31 16.05 3.78
N ASP A 71 -3.42 16.29 5.08
CA ASP A 71 -2.33 16.15 6.06
C ASP A 71 -1.87 14.71 6.25
N VAL A 72 -2.73 13.73 6.01
CA VAL A 72 -2.36 12.29 6.02
C VAL A 72 -2.19 11.72 4.61
N LEU A 73 -2.93 12.20 3.60
CA LEU A 73 -2.83 11.70 2.23
C LEU A 73 -1.54 12.16 1.51
N ASN A 74 -1.03 13.36 1.78
CA ASN A 74 0.21 13.83 1.16
C ASN A 74 1.46 13.03 1.57
N PRO A 75 1.73 12.82 2.88
CA PRO A 75 2.87 12.00 3.26
C PRO A 75 2.71 10.55 2.79
N TRP A 76 1.50 9.99 2.89
CA TRP A 76 1.16 8.67 2.36
C TRP A 76 1.52 8.55 0.87
N LEU A 77 0.94 9.39 0.00
CA LEU A 77 1.22 9.34 -1.44
C LEU A 77 2.72 9.46 -1.76
N ARG A 78 3.45 10.31 -1.01
CA ARG A 78 4.89 10.47 -1.22
C ARG A 78 5.63 9.15 -0.96
N ASP A 79 5.25 8.43 0.09
CA ASP A 79 5.81 7.12 0.43
C ASP A 79 5.42 6.08 -0.64
N GLU A 80 4.17 6.06 -1.12
CA GLU A 80 3.76 5.11 -2.16
C GLU A 80 4.43 5.33 -3.52
N ILE A 81 4.67 6.59 -3.89
CA ILE A 81 5.47 6.90 -5.08
C ILE A 81 6.90 6.37 -4.91
N ASP A 82 7.47 6.48 -3.71
CA ASP A 82 8.79 5.94 -3.39
C ASP A 82 8.78 4.40 -3.40
N HIS A 83 7.71 3.78 -2.91
CA HIS A 83 7.50 2.32 -2.93
C HIS A 83 7.46 1.79 -4.36
N ALA A 84 6.58 2.34 -5.19
CA ALA A 84 6.46 1.99 -6.61
C ALA A 84 7.80 2.19 -7.35
N HIS A 85 8.54 3.27 -7.04
CA HIS A 85 9.85 3.52 -7.62
C HIS A 85 10.87 2.46 -7.22
N GLY A 86 10.95 2.09 -5.94
CA GLY A 86 11.87 1.07 -5.46
C GLY A 86 11.58 -0.31 -6.06
N PHE A 87 10.30 -0.71 -6.12
CA PHE A 87 9.92 -1.95 -6.81
C PHE A 87 10.21 -1.91 -8.32
N ALA A 88 10.08 -0.74 -8.97
CA ALA A 88 10.45 -0.60 -10.38
C ALA A 88 11.96 -0.78 -10.62
N ILE A 89 12.82 -0.30 -9.71
CA ILE A 89 14.28 -0.55 -9.76
C ILE A 89 14.55 -2.05 -9.60
N ILE A 90 13.95 -2.68 -8.60
CA ILE A 90 14.13 -4.11 -8.30
C ILE A 90 13.69 -4.96 -9.49
N TYR A 91 12.49 -4.73 -10.01
CA TYR A 91 11.93 -5.46 -11.14
C TYR A 91 12.74 -5.25 -12.42
N SER A 92 13.12 -4.00 -12.75
CA SER A 92 13.93 -3.69 -13.93
C SER A 92 15.24 -4.51 -13.91
N SER A 93 15.89 -4.57 -12.75
CA SER A 93 17.11 -5.35 -12.56
C SER A 93 16.85 -6.86 -12.63
N TYR A 94 15.82 -7.35 -11.95
CA TYR A 94 15.45 -8.78 -11.91
C TYR A 94 15.06 -9.34 -13.28
N ALA A 95 14.13 -8.66 -13.95
CA ALA A 95 13.56 -9.07 -15.23
C ALA A 95 14.44 -8.69 -16.44
N LYS A 96 15.50 -7.89 -16.21
CA LYS A 96 16.36 -7.32 -17.26
C LYS A 96 15.57 -6.52 -18.29
N ILE A 97 14.57 -5.78 -17.82
CA ILE A 97 13.71 -4.91 -18.62
C ILE A 97 14.14 -3.45 -18.36
N PRO A 98 14.27 -2.59 -19.38
CA PRO A 98 14.60 -1.18 -19.17
C PRO A 98 13.61 -0.49 -18.22
N PHE A 99 14.12 0.30 -17.27
CA PHE A 99 13.33 0.96 -16.25
C PHE A 99 12.16 1.79 -16.83
N ASP A 100 12.39 2.52 -17.92
CA ASP A 100 11.36 3.33 -18.59
C ASP A 100 10.21 2.47 -19.14
N GLU A 101 10.48 1.25 -19.60
CA GLU A 101 9.44 0.31 -20.07
C GLU A 101 8.60 -0.22 -18.90
N VAL A 102 9.22 -0.41 -17.74
CA VAL A 102 8.52 -0.82 -16.51
C VAL A 102 7.53 0.27 -16.09
N LEU A 103 7.99 1.53 -16.03
CA LEU A 103 7.13 2.66 -15.67
C LEU A 103 5.99 2.87 -16.67
N LEU A 104 6.27 2.75 -17.97
CA LEU A 104 5.24 2.84 -19.01
C LEU A 104 4.18 1.74 -18.84
N SER A 105 4.59 0.52 -18.49
CA SER A 105 3.67 -0.60 -18.26
C SER A 105 2.74 -0.35 -17.08
N ALA A 106 3.24 0.24 -15.99
CA ALA A 106 2.41 0.67 -14.87
C ALA A 106 1.43 1.77 -15.28
N GLU A 107 1.90 2.80 -16.00
CA GLU A 107 1.11 3.98 -16.40
C GLU A 107 -0.06 3.64 -17.33
N LEU A 108 0.10 2.69 -18.26
CA LEU A 108 -0.93 2.36 -19.26
C LEU A 108 -2.16 1.62 -18.69
N ARG A 109 -2.06 1.11 -17.46
CA ARG A 109 -3.20 0.49 -16.76
C ARG A 109 -4.32 1.50 -16.51
N LYS A 110 -5.57 1.03 -16.42
CA LYS A 110 -6.74 1.87 -16.16
C LYS A 110 -7.45 1.41 -14.89
N PRO A 111 -7.64 2.29 -13.91
CA PRO A 111 -8.34 1.95 -12.68
C PRO A 111 -9.86 1.91 -12.91
N ASP A 112 -10.56 1.08 -12.15
CA ASP A 112 -12.01 1.15 -11.97
C ASP A 112 -12.35 1.46 -10.51
N PHE A 113 -12.79 2.70 -10.27
CA PHE A 113 -13.14 3.22 -8.95
C PHE A 113 -14.61 3.04 -8.58
N SER A 114 -15.43 2.33 -9.37
CA SER A 114 -16.86 2.15 -9.10
C SER A 114 -17.16 1.67 -7.67
N ILE A 115 -16.31 0.80 -7.15
CA ILE A 115 -16.40 0.23 -5.79
C ILE A 115 -15.93 1.20 -4.69
N ILE A 116 -15.10 2.17 -5.06
CA ILE A 116 -14.57 3.21 -4.16
C ILE A 116 -15.56 4.36 -4.02
N GLU A 117 -16.51 4.53 -4.93
CA GLU A 117 -17.42 5.69 -4.93
C GLU A 117 -18.21 5.82 -3.62
N SER A 118 -18.70 4.70 -3.08
CA SER A 118 -19.45 4.66 -1.81
C SER A 118 -18.53 4.86 -0.61
N ILE A 119 -17.30 4.35 -0.67
CA ILE A 119 -16.28 4.46 0.38
C ILE A 119 -15.79 5.91 0.48
N ALA A 120 -15.42 6.51 -0.65
CA ALA A 120 -14.86 7.87 -0.71
C ALA A 120 -15.88 8.95 -0.33
N ALA A 121 -17.18 8.65 -0.39
CA ALA A 121 -18.24 9.57 0.02
C ALA A 121 -18.32 9.76 1.55
N ASP A 122 -17.83 8.80 2.35
CA ASP A 122 -17.75 8.91 3.81
C ASP A 122 -16.29 8.95 4.26
N PRO A 123 -15.76 10.11 4.73
CA PRO A 123 -14.37 10.22 5.12
C PRO A 123 -13.94 9.24 6.23
N LEU A 124 -14.86 8.83 7.12
CA LEU A 124 -14.55 7.82 8.12
C LEU A 124 -14.35 6.46 7.46
N MET A 125 -15.25 6.08 6.55
CA MET A 125 -15.14 4.83 5.81
C MET A 125 -13.85 4.79 4.99
N LEU A 126 -13.51 5.90 4.30
CA LEU A 126 -12.27 6.03 3.55
C LEU A 126 -11.02 5.84 4.43
N LEU A 127 -10.94 6.51 5.58
CA LEU A 127 -9.80 6.36 6.51
C LEU A 127 -9.68 4.94 7.05
N VAL A 128 -10.80 4.26 7.29
CA VAL A 128 -10.81 2.88 7.77
C VAL A 128 -10.41 1.91 6.66
N THR A 129 -10.83 2.16 5.42
CA THR A 129 -10.38 1.40 4.25
C THR A 129 -8.87 1.52 4.06
N LEU A 130 -8.34 2.75 4.05
CA LEU A 130 -6.90 2.95 3.94
C LEU A 130 -6.15 2.24 5.09
N ALA A 131 -6.58 2.44 6.34
CA ALA A 131 -5.97 1.74 7.48
C ALA A 131 -6.06 0.20 7.38
N TYR A 132 -7.14 -0.33 6.80
CA TYR A 132 -7.31 -1.76 6.59
C TYR A 132 -6.30 -2.32 5.58
N ASP A 133 -6.10 -1.65 4.45
CA ASP A 133 -5.09 -2.02 3.46
C ASP A 133 -3.68 -1.93 4.04
N GLU A 134 -3.32 -0.80 4.68
CA GLU A 134 -1.95 -0.58 5.19
C GLU A 134 -1.49 -1.64 6.20
N ILE A 135 -2.39 -2.07 7.09
CA ILE A 135 -2.02 -3.09 8.08
C ILE A 135 -1.89 -4.47 7.44
N ILE A 136 -2.66 -4.78 6.40
CA ILE A 136 -2.54 -6.04 5.68
C ILE A 136 -1.21 -6.03 4.91
N THR A 137 -0.88 -4.96 4.18
CA THR A 137 0.42 -4.78 3.51
C THR A 137 1.59 -4.89 4.49
N THR A 138 1.48 -4.30 5.68
CA THR A 138 2.46 -4.46 6.78
C THR A 138 2.68 -5.94 7.12
N HIS A 139 1.61 -6.73 7.23
CA HIS A 139 1.70 -8.16 7.52
C HIS A 139 2.29 -8.95 6.35
N VAL A 140 1.97 -8.59 5.10
CA VAL A 140 2.55 -9.19 3.90
C VAL A 140 4.07 -8.97 3.90
N TYR A 141 4.53 -7.72 4.03
CA TYR A 141 5.97 -7.43 4.11
C TYR A 141 6.62 -8.10 5.31
N HIS A 142 5.93 -8.20 6.44
CA HIS A 142 6.48 -8.89 7.59
C HIS A 142 6.78 -10.37 7.30
N ARG A 143 5.89 -11.08 6.60
CA ARG A 143 6.07 -12.49 6.23
C ARG A 143 7.11 -12.65 5.14
N SER A 144 7.13 -11.74 4.18
CA SER A 144 8.04 -11.84 3.03
C SER A 144 9.48 -11.49 3.36
N ILE A 145 9.75 -10.84 4.50
CA ILE A 145 11.11 -10.50 4.96
C ILE A 145 12.11 -11.64 4.80
N GLU A 146 11.78 -12.84 5.29
CA GLU A 146 12.72 -13.98 5.26
C GLU A 146 12.99 -14.45 3.82
N ILE A 147 11.99 -14.29 2.96
CA ILE A 147 12.07 -14.63 1.54
C ILE A 147 12.95 -13.62 0.82
N TYR A 148 12.79 -12.33 1.10
CA TYR A 148 13.65 -11.28 0.55
C TYR A 148 15.10 -11.38 1.05
N ASP A 149 15.31 -11.77 2.32
CA ASP A 149 16.63 -12.05 2.88
C ASP A 149 17.33 -13.22 2.16
N ALA A 150 16.57 -14.21 1.69
CA ALA A 150 17.10 -15.38 0.99
C ALA A 150 17.72 -15.07 -0.39
N PHE A 151 17.46 -13.88 -0.95
CA PHE A 151 18.12 -13.42 -2.18
C PHE A 151 19.56 -12.93 -1.97
N ASP A 152 20.07 -12.92 -0.73
CA ASP A 152 21.44 -12.50 -0.38
C ASP A 152 21.77 -11.06 -0.86
N SER A 153 20.78 -10.16 -0.80
CA SER A 153 20.95 -8.74 -1.07
C SER A 153 20.60 -7.91 0.15
N GLN A 154 21.61 -7.29 0.76
CA GLN A 154 21.42 -6.38 1.87
C GLN A 154 20.53 -5.18 1.49
N GLN A 155 20.72 -4.60 0.29
CA GLN A 155 19.89 -3.48 -0.19
C GLN A 155 18.42 -3.87 -0.31
N LEU A 156 18.12 -5.08 -0.80
CA LEU A 156 16.75 -5.57 -0.92
C LEU A 156 16.11 -5.80 0.46
N SER A 157 16.86 -6.40 1.39
CA SER A 157 16.41 -6.59 2.77
C SER A 157 16.12 -5.26 3.47
N GLU A 158 17.03 -4.29 3.35
CA GLU A 158 16.87 -2.95 3.91
C GLU A 158 15.65 -2.24 3.32
N TRP A 159 15.45 -2.35 2.01
CA TRP A 159 14.32 -1.75 1.31
C TRP A 159 12.97 -2.27 1.81
N ILE A 160 12.78 -3.59 1.88
CA ILE A 160 11.51 -4.18 2.32
C ILE A 160 11.20 -3.85 3.79
N ARG A 161 12.23 -3.76 4.63
CA ARG A 161 12.07 -3.32 6.03
C ARG A 161 11.69 -1.85 6.13
N LYS A 162 12.23 -1.01 5.26
CA LYS A 162 11.84 0.40 5.13
C LYS A 162 10.38 0.49 4.71
N ALA A 163 9.98 -0.15 3.61
CA ALA A 163 8.60 -0.09 3.10
C ALA A 163 7.60 -0.52 4.18
N LYS A 164 7.85 -1.67 4.84
CA LYS A 164 7.06 -2.11 6.00
C LYS A 164 6.92 -1.06 7.10
N LYS A 165 7.97 -0.30 7.40
CA LYS A 165 7.94 0.73 8.45
C LYS A 165 7.06 1.92 8.04
N ASP A 166 7.04 2.23 6.75
CA ASP A 166 6.22 3.30 6.21
C ASP A 166 4.74 2.90 6.26
N GLU A 167 4.37 1.66 5.90
CA GLU A 167 2.97 1.19 6.00
C GLU A 167 2.44 1.21 7.44
N VAL A 168 3.29 0.84 8.41
CA VAL A 168 2.95 0.96 9.83
C VAL A 168 2.66 2.43 10.19
N THR A 169 3.44 3.36 9.63
CA THR A 169 3.27 4.80 9.87
C THR A 169 1.98 5.31 9.25
N HIS A 170 1.64 4.88 8.03
CA HIS A 170 0.39 5.24 7.36
C HIS A 170 -0.81 4.71 8.11
N PHE A 171 -0.79 3.42 8.49
CA PHE A 171 -1.82 2.81 9.33
C PHE A 171 -2.12 3.65 10.57
N PHE A 172 -1.10 4.00 11.36
CA PHE A 172 -1.31 4.81 12.56
C PHE A 172 -1.76 6.24 12.25
N SER A 173 -1.31 6.83 11.15
CA SER A 173 -1.74 8.16 10.72
C SER A 173 -3.24 8.19 10.37
N PHE A 174 -3.73 7.19 9.65
CA PHE A 174 -5.16 7.06 9.31
C PHE A 174 -6.02 6.78 10.54
N VAL A 175 -5.59 5.89 11.43
CA VAL A 175 -6.28 5.62 12.72
C VAL A 175 -6.36 6.89 13.55
N GLN A 176 -5.25 7.62 13.71
CA GLN A 176 -5.21 8.86 14.49
C GLN A 176 -6.14 9.91 13.89
N LYS A 177 -6.06 10.13 12.58
CA LYS A 177 -6.91 11.10 11.86
C LYS A 177 -8.39 10.80 12.04
N ALA A 178 -8.78 9.54 11.93
CA ALA A 178 -10.17 9.12 12.12
C ALA A 178 -10.66 9.39 13.56
N ARG A 179 -9.83 9.13 14.57
CA ARG A 179 -10.16 9.42 15.97
C ARG A 179 -10.30 10.91 16.25
N GLU A 180 -9.46 11.73 15.63
CA GLU A 180 -9.50 13.18 15.78
C GLU A 180 -10.75 13.79 15.12
N MET A 181 -11.11 13.33 13.93
CA MET A 181 -12.23 13.89 13.16
C MET A 181 -13.59 13.32 13.56
N PHE A 182 -13.64 12.04 13.97
CA PHE A 182 -14.89 11.30 14.16
C PHE A 182 -14.97 10.57 15.52
N PRO A 183 -14.66 11.22 16.65
CA PRO A 183 -14.63 10.56 17.96
C PRO A 183 -15.99 9.91 18.32
N GLU A 184 -17.10 10.55 17.96
CA GLU A 184 -18.45 10.05 18.24
C GLU A 184 -18.87 8.87 17.35
N ARG A 185 -18.16 8.63 16.24
CA ARG A 185 -18.48 7.57 15.26
C ARG A 185 -17.56 6.36 15.35
N LEU A 186 -16.63 6.32 16.31
CA LEU A 186 -15.71 5.18 16.49
C LEU A 186 -16.43 3.85 16.79
N HIS A 187 -17.68 3.91 17.25
CA HIS A 187 -18.52 2.74 17.42
C HIS A 187 -18.96 2.10 16.09
N GLU A 188 -18.89 2.83 14.97
CA GLU A 188 -19.23 2.34 13.63
C GLU A 188 -18.13 1.46 13.02
N ILE A 189 -16.88 1.57 13.49
CA ILE A 189 -15.70 0.91 12.92
C ILE A 189 -15.87 -0.59 12.68
N PRO A 190 -16.40 -1.41 13.62
CA PRO A 190 -16.59 -2.84 13.37
C PRO A 190 -17.49 -3.11 12.17
N ARG A 191 -18.59 -2.35 12.02
CA ARG A 191 -19.51 -2.50 10.89
C ARG A 191 -18.85 -2.05 9.59
N ILE A 192 -18.11 -0.95 9.62
CA ILE A 192 -17.37 -0.45 8.45
C ILE A 192 -16.37 -1.51 7.97
N LEU A 193 -15.61 -2.13 8.89
CA LEU A 193 -14.68 -3.21 8.56
C LEU A 193 -15.38 -4.45 8.02
N ASP A 194 -16.55 -4.82 8.56
CA ASP A 194 -17.35 -5.93 8.01
C ASP A 194 -17.80 -5.65 6.57
N ASP A 195 -18.15 -4.41 6.25
CA ASP A 195 -18.59 -4.02 4.92
C ASP A 195 -17.40 -3.94 3.94
N ILE A 196 -16.26 -3.36 4.37
CA ILE A 196 -14.99 -3.36 3.61
C ILE A 196 -14.55 -4.79 3.31
N PHE A 197 -14.56 -5.67 4.31
CA PHE A 197 -14.16 -7.06 4.15
C PHE A 197 -15.04 -7.82 3.15
N LYS A 198 -16.35 -7.56 3.09
CA LYS A 198 -17.20 -8.17 2.05
C LYS A 198 -16.77 -7.70 0.67
N VAL A 199 -16.61 -6.39 0.51
CA VAL A 199 -16.25 -5.75 -0.75
C VAL A 199 -14.90 -6.27 -1.28
N ASP A 200 -13.90 -6.37 -0.40
CA ASP A 200 -12.56 -6.88 -0.71
C ASP A 200 -12.60 -8.31 -1.28
N PHE A 201 -13.42 -9.19 -0.69
CA PHE A 201 -13.53 -10.59 -1.07
C PHE A 201 -14.67 -10.90 -2.06
N GLU A 202 -15.43 -9.91 -2.51
CA GLU A 202 -16.41 -10.02 -3.61
C GLU A 202 -15.76 -9.78 -4.98
N LYS A 203 -14.62 -9.10 -5.02
CA LYS A 203 -13.88 -8.83 -6.26
C LYS A 203 -13.25 -10.10 -6.82
N GLU A 204 -13.50 -10.39 -8.08
CA GLU A 204 -12.84 -11.50 -8.80
C GLU A 204 -11.41 -11.16 -9.25
N SER A 205 -11.09 -9.87 -9.42
CA SER A 205 -9.78 -9.42 -9.88
C SER A 205 -9.43 -8.01 -9.39
N TYR A 206 -8.14 -7.70 -9.33
CA TYR A 206 -7.65 -6.38 -8.96
C TYR A 206 -7.97 -5.32 -10.02
N THR A 207 -8.63 -4.24 -9.61
CA THR A 207 -9.14 -3.17 -10.49
C THR A 207 -8.27 -1.91 -10.50
N GLY A 208 -7.05 -1.97 -9.96
CA GLY A 208 -6.10 -0.86 -9.96
C GLY A 208 -6.50 0.30 -9.04
N THR A 209 -7.09 -0.02 -7.89
CA THR A 209 -7.64 0.97 -6.94
C THR A 209 -6.71 1.31 -5.80
N PHE A 210 -5.47 0.78 -5.78
CA PHE A 210 -4.60 0.67 -4.60
C PHE A 210 -5.18 -0.25 -3.53
N VAL A 211 -6.39 0.06 -3.06
CA VAL A 211 -7.08 -0.65 -1.99
C VAL A 211 -7.86 -1.88 -2.47
N LEU A 212 -8.11 -2.79 -1.53
CA LEU A 212 -9.03 -3.93 -1.65
C LEU A 212 -8.61 -4.89 -2.78
N ASP A 213 -7.40 -5.42 -2.67
CA ASP A 213 -6.78 -6.35 -3.61
C ASP A 213 -6.42 -7.71 -3.00
N HIS A 214 -6.90 -8.01 -1.78
CA HIS A 214 -6.44 -9.16 -0.98
C HIS A 214 -7.10 -10.50 -1.35
N ASN A 215 -7.96 -10.54 -2.36
CA ASN A 215 -8.63 -11.76 -2.84
C ASN A 215 -7.85 -12.49 -3.96
N ALA A 216 -6.55 -12.22 -4.12
CA ALA A 216 -5.71 -12.92 -5.08
C ALA A 216 -5.45 -14.39 -4.62
N PRO A 217 -5.47 -15.39 -5.52
CA PRO A 217 -5.24 -16.80 -5.18
C PRO A 217 -3.94 -17.06 -4.41
N ASP A 218 -2.90 -16.31 -4.73
CA ASP A 218 -1.56 -16.44 -4.15
C ASP A 218 -1.27 -15.40 -3.06
N PHE A 219 -2.31 -14.72 -2.56
CA PHE A 219 -2.14 -13.73 -1.50
C PHE A 219 -1.65 -14.41 -0.21
N PRO A 220 -0.57 -13.92 0.43
CA PRO A 220 0.13 -14.66 1.49
C PRO A 220 -0.58 -14.60 2.87
N ILE A 221 -1.77 -14.00 2.93
CA ILE A 221 -2.61 -13.91 4.13
C ILE A 221 -4.01 -14.40 3.77
N THR A 222 -4.50 -15.39 4.50
CA THR A 222 -5.81 -15.96 4.18
C THR A 222 -6.96 -15.04 4.61
N LYS A 223 -8.10 -15.17 3.94
CA LYS A 223 -9.38 -14.53 4.32
C LYS A 223 -9.74 -14.73 5.79
N GLU A 224 -9.49 -15.93 6.33
CA GLU A 224 -9.78 -16.25 7.72
C GLU A 224 -8.83 -15.54 8.69
N GLU A 225 -7.54 -15.42 8.35
CA GLU A 225 -6.58 -14.66 9.15
C GLU A 225 -6.91 -13.17 9.19
N ILE A 226 -7.29 -12.58 8.05
CA ILE A 226 -7.75 -11.19 8.01
C ILE A 226 -8.94 -11.00 8.96
N LYS A 227 -9.93 -11.89 8.87
CA LYS A 227 -11.15 -11.81 9.67
C LYS A 227 -10.93 -12.02 11.17
N THR A 228 -10.09 -12.98 11.55
CA THR A 228 -9.94 -13.42 12.94
C THR A 228 -8.79 -12.77 13.69
N MET A 229 -7.79 -12.24 12.98
CA MET A 229 -6.61 -11.62 13.59
C MET A 229 -6.49 -10.14 13.27
N ILE A 230 -6.55 -9.78 11.98
CA ILE A 230 -6.24 -8.41 11.54
C ILE A 230 -7.39 -7.45 11.88
N ILE A 231 -8.63 -7.76 11.50
CA ILE A 231 -9.80 -6.93 11.81
C ILE A 231 -9.94 -6.65 13.32
N PRO A 232 -9.85 -7.65 14.22
CA PRO A 232 -9.88 -7.39 15.66
C PRO A 232 -8.73 -6.50 16.15
N ALA A 233 -7.53 -6.63 15.56
CA ALA A 233 -6.39 -5.78 15.89
C ALA A 233 -6.64 -4.32 15.47
N ILE A 234 -7.20 -4.08 14.27
CA ILE A 234 -7.62 -2.75 13.81
C ILE A 234 -8.62 -2.15 14.79
N ILE A 235 -9.72 -2.87 15.10
CA ILE A 235 -10.77 -2.40 16.00
C ILE A 235 -10.20 -1.96 17.35
N LYS A 236 -9.22 -2.71 17.89
CA LYS A 236 -8.55 -2.34 19.13
C LYS A 236 -7.84 -0.99 19.02
N LYS A 237 -7.13 -0.73 17.91
CA LYS A 237 -6.39 0.53 17.69
C LYS A 237 -7.27 1.75 17.54
N PHE A 238 -8.51 1.60 17.08
CA PHE A 238 -9.49 2.69 17.07
C PHE A 238 -10.09 2.99 18.45
N ARG A 239 -9.95 2.09 19.43
CA ARG A 239 -10.50 2.23 20.80
C ARG A 239 -9.48 2.74 21.81
N ASP A 240 -8.20 2.36 21.65
CA ASP A 240 -7.07 2.77 22.50
C ASP A 240 -6.64 4.21 22.19
#